data_AF-A0A183NCK0-F1
#
_entry.id   AF-A0A183NCK0-F1
#
_cell.length_a   1.000
_cell.length_b   1.000
_cell.length_c   1.000
_cell.angle_alpha   90.00
_cell.angle_beta   90.00
_cell.angle_gamma   90.00
#
_symmetry.space_group_name_H-M   'P 1'
#
loop_
_entity.id
_entity.type
_entity.pdbx_description
1 polymer ?
#
loop_
_entity_poly.entity_id
_entity_poly.type
_entity_poly.pdbx_seq_one_letter_code
_entity_poly.pdbx_strand_id
1 'polypeptide(L)' 'MYLQIMNYQTFSQFRAGGIEIYNKDGRIKVVNTLESRLDQISEHLMPQLREILFGVNEGRKFRN' A
#
# COMPACT_ATOMS: atom_id res chain seq x y z
N MET A 1 -25.91 8.75 -0.69
CA MET A 1 -24.83 7.92 -1.28
C MET A 1 -23.88 8.74 -2.13
N TYR A 2 -24.35 9.83 -2.76
CA TYR A 2 -23.51 10.95 -3.17
C TYR A 2 -23.56 11.99 -2.04
N LEU A 3 -22.41 12.42 -1.50
CA LEU A 3 -22.17 13.58 -0.61
C LEU A 3 -21.16 13.20 0.49
N GLN A 4 -19.87 13.10 0.15
CA GLN A 4 -18.73 13.40 1.04
C GLN A 4 -17.35 13.30 0.32
N ILE A 5 -17.26 13.44 -1.02
CA ILE A 5 -15.96 13.24 -1.72
C ILE A 5 -15.04 14.47 -1.60
N MET A 6 -15.53 15.64 -1.16
CA MET A 6 -14.80 16.91 -1.30
C MET A 6 -14.00 17.33 -0.05
N ASN A 7 -13.28 16.41 0.60
CA ASN A 7 -12.14 16.81 1.43
C ASN A 7 -10.87 16.44 0.68
N TYR A 8 -10.54 17.24 -0.34
CA TYR A 8 -9.21 17.21 -0.96
C TYR A 8 -8.23 17.79 0.06
N GLN A 9 -7.73 16.95 0.98
CA GLN A 9 -6.53 17.31 1.72
C GLN A 9 -5.39 17.40 0.71
N THR A 10 -4.96 18.62 0.41
CA THR A 10 -3.75 18.85 -0.38
C THR A 10 -2.58 18.20 0.35
N PHE A 11 -1.97 17.22 -0.29
CA PHE A 11 -0.78 16.56 0.23
C PHE A 11 0.41 17.51 0.22
N SER A 12 1.41 17.19 1.06
CA SER A 12 2.76 17.72 0.91
C SER A 12 3.23 17.53 -0.54
N GLN A 13 3.91 18.54 -1.10
CA GLN A 13 4.44 18.51 -2.48
C GLN A 13 5.40 17.33 -2.75
N PHE A 14 5.87 16.66 -1.70
CA PHE A 14 6.78 15.52 -1.79
C PHE A 14 6.09 14.16 -1.94
N ARG A 15 4.75 14.09 -2.01
CA ARG A 15 4.05 12.83 -2.29
C ARG A 15 3.91 12.61 -3.80
N ALA A 16 4.17 11.39 -4.24
CA ALA A 16 4.03 10.97 -5.64
C ALA A 16 2.57 11.04 -6.12
N GLY A 17 1.60 10.90 -5.21
CA GLY A 17 0.18 11.15 -5.48
C GLY A 17 -0.76 10.15 -4.80
N GLY A 18 -2.00 10.11 -5.30
CA GLY A 18 -3.09 9.26 -4.78
C GLY A 18 -4.06 10.04 -3.90
N ILE A 19 -4.89 9.32 -3.14
CA ILE A 19 -5.98 9.91 -2.36
C ILE A 19 -6.06 9.33 -0.94
N GLU A 20 -6.53 10.15 -0.02
CA GLU A 20 -6.91 9.73 1.33
C GLU A 20 -8.34 10.19 1.54
N ILE A 21 -9.20 9.25 1.94
CA ILE A 21 -10.63 9.51 2.13
C ILE A 21 -10.95 9.27 3.59
N TYR A 22 -11.68 10.21 4.18
CA TYR A 22 -12.22 10.08 5.52
C TYR A 22 -13.73 9.85 5.45
N ASN A 23 -14.26 9.05 6.36
CA ASN A 23 -15.70 9.02 6.58
C ASN A 23 -16.17 10.38 7.17
N LYS A 24 -17.49 10.59 7.18
CA LYS A 24 -18.09 11.84 7.64
C LYS A 24 -17.66 12.25 9.05
N ASP A 25 -17.49 11.29 9.94
CA ASP A 25 -17.13 11.52 11.33
C ASP A 25 -15.61 11.52 11.57
N GLY A 26 -14.80 11.39 10.52
CA GLY A 26 -13.33 11.36 10.59
C GLY A 26 -12.72 10.13 11.30
N ARG A 27 -13.54 9.15 11.71
CA ARG A 27 -13.13 7.95 12.47
C ARG A 27 -12.51 6.88 11.59
N ILE A 28 -12.89 6.81 10.31
CA ILE A 28 -12.38 5.82 9.36
C ILE A 28 -11.63 6.56 8.27
N LYS A 29 -10.38 6.15 8.06
CA LYS A 29 -9.51 6.67 7.01
C LYS A 29 -9.16 5.55 6.03
N VAL A 30 -9.38 5.80 4.76
CA VAL A 30 -8.92 4.96 3.66
C VAL A 30 -7.73 5.66 3.01
N VAL A 31 -6.57 5.02 3.05
CA VAL A 31 -5.34 5.51 2.42
C VAL A 31 -5.14 4.76 1.12
N ASN A 32 -5.13 5.50 0.02
CA ASN A 32 -4.88 4.98 -1.33
C ASN A 32 -3.85 5.89 -2.02
N THR A 33 -2.77 6.19 -1.30
CA THR A 33 -1.59 6.87 -1.85
C THR A 33 -0.73 5.88 -2.61
N LEU A 34 0.06 6.35 -3.57
CA LEU A 34 0.96 5.50 -4.36
C LEU A 34 1.99 4.81 -3.47
N GLU A 35 2.51 5.53 -2.47
CA GLU A 35 3.45 5.02 -1.49
C GLU A 35 2.84 3.88 -0.68
N SER A 36 1.62 4.07 -0.16
CA SER A 36 0.95 3.03 0.63
C SER A 36 0.67 1.78 -0.18
N ARG A 37 0.33 1.91 -1.46
CA ARG A 37 0.17 0.74 -2.35
C ARG A 37 1.49 0.06 -2.64
N LEU A 38 2.55 0.82 -2.85
CA LEU A 38 3.88 0.28 -3.10
C LEU A 38 4.37 -0.52 -1.88
N ASP A 39 4.23 0.04 -0.68
CA ASP A 39 4.61 -0.62 0.58
C ASP A 39 3.83 -1.92 0.77
N GLN A 40 2.51 -1.89 0.63
CA GLN A 40 1.67 -3.08 0.72
C GLN A 40 2.08 -4.15 -0.28
N ILE A 41 2.31 -3.79 -1.55
CA ILE A 41 2.75 -4.75 -2.57
C ILE A 41 4.13 -5.30 -2.22
N SER A 42 5.05 -4.44 -1.79
CA SER A 42 6.41 -4.82 -1.45
C SER A 42 6.41 -5.90 -0.36
N GLU A 43 5.62 -5.74 0.71
CA GLU A 43 5.52 -6.71 1.80
C GLU A 43 5.09 -8.09 1.30
N HIS A 44 4.11 -8.14 0.39
CA HIS A 44 3.61 -9.40 -0.17
C HIS A 44 4.60 -10.03 -1.16
N LEU A 45 5.36 -9.23 -1.89
CA LEU A 45 6.29 -9.69 -2.92
C LEU A 45 7.70 -9.98 -2.38
N MET A 46 8.06 -9.53 -1.17
CA MET A 46 9.38 -9.75 -0.58
C MET A 46 9.88 -11.20 -0.62
N PRO A 47 9.05 -12.22 -0.34
CA PRO A 47 9.50 -13.61 -0.43
C PRO A 47 9.93 -14.00 -1.84
N GLN A 48 9.16 -13.57 -2.85
CA GLN A 48 9.42 -13.86 -4.26
C GLN A 48 10.64 -13.09 -4.75
N LEU A 49 10.75 -11.81 -4.38
CA LEU A 49 11.88 -10.96 -4.74
C LEU A 49 13.19 -11.53 -4.17
N ARG A 50 13.18 -12.04 -2.94
CA ARG A 50 14.35 -12.70 -2.35
C ARG A 50 14.78 -13.93 -3.14
N GLU A 51 13.83 -14.76 -3.56
CA GLU A 51 14.12 -15.95 -4.37
C GLU A 51 14.66 -15.59 -5.76
N ILE A 52 14.14 -14.53 -6.38
CA ILE A 52 14.64 -14.03 -7.67
C ILE A 52 16.07 -13.47 -7.55
N LEU A 53 16.33 -12.67 -6.51
CA LEU A 53 17.61 -11.97 -6.36
C LEU A 53 18.73 -12.87 -5.82
N PHE A 54 18.40 -13.79 -4.91
CA PHE A 54 19.39 -14.59 -4.17
C PHE A 54 19.28 -16.08 -4.45
N GLY A 55 18.36 -16.49 -5.33
CA GLY A 55 18.11 -17.88 -5.63
C GLY A 55 17.22 -18.58 -4.60
N VAL A 56 16.91 -19.83 -4.90
CA VAL A 56 16.07 -20.67 -4.05
C VAL A 56 16.85 -21.12 -2.81
N ASN A 57 16.21 -21.07 -1.64
CA ASN A 57 16.77 -21.70 -0.45
C ASN A 57 16.66 -23.24 -0.57
N GLU A 58 17.79 -23.91 -0.84
CA GLU A 58 17.88 -25.37 -0.97
C GLU A 58 17.44 -26.13 0.30
N GLY A 59 17.52 -25.49 1.47
CA GLY A 59 17.08 -26.08 2.74
C GLY A 59 15.56 -26.06 2.96
N ARG A 60 14.78 -25.38 2.12
CA ARG A 60 13.31 -25.27 2.29
C ARG A 60 12.61 -26.51 1.75
N LYS A 61 12.40 -27.50 2.63
CA LYS A 61 11.76 -28.78 2.30
C LYS A 61 10.24 -28.71 2.07
N PHE A 62 9.56 -27.69 2.62
CA PHE A 62 8.11 -27.53 2.52
C PHE A 62 7.75 -26.09 2.14
N ARG A 63 6.81 -25.93 1.20
CA ARG A 63 6.42 -24.63 0.63
C ARG A 63 4.99 -24.19 0.96
N ASN A 64 4.30 -24.90 1.86
CA ASN A 64 2.92 -24.61 2.25
C ASN A 64 2.84 -24.05 3.67
#